data_AF-A0A351CJ81-F1
#
_entry.id   AF-A0A351CJ81-F1
#
_cell.length_a   1.000
_cell.length_b   1.000
_cell.length_c   1.000
_cell.angle_alpha   90.00
_cell.angle_beta   90.00
_cell.angle_gamma   90.00
#
_symmetry.space_group_name_H-M   'P 1'
#
loop_
_entity.id
_entity.type
_entity.pdbx_description
1 polymer ?
#
loop_
_entity_poly.entity_id
_entity_poly.type
_entity_poly.pdbx_seq_one_letter_code
_entity_poly.pdbx_strand_id
1 'polypeptide(L)' 'MHTLRHSFATHSLYQGTDLYTLKRFLGHASLKSTIIYLHLLPERMQQCKSPLDTLYEDDQ' A
#
# COMPACT_ATOMS: atom_id res chain seq x y z
N MET A 1 18.09 13.27 7.30
CA MET A 1 17.13 12.46 8.09
C MET A 1 15.87 12.12 7.30
N HIS A 2 16.00 11.63 6.06
CA HIS A 2 14.85 11.23 5.23
C HIS A 2 14.96 9.79 4.72
N THR A 3 16.17 9.28 4.50
CA THR A 3 16.43 7.92 4.00
C THR A 3 15.85 6.83 4.89
N LEU A 4 16.08 6.85 6.22
CA LEU A 4 15.55 5.82 7.11
C LEU A 4 14.01 5.86 7.18
N ARG A 5 13.42 7.06 7.25
CA ARG A 5 11.97 7.25 7.23
C ARG A 5 11.37 6.70 5.93
N HIS A 6 12.04 6.99 4.81
CA HIS A 6 11.63 6.56 3.49
C HIS A 6 11.75 5.04 3.35
N SER A 7 12.87 4.44 3.75
CA SER A 7 13.06 2.99 3.75
C SER A 7 12.03 2.27 4.63
N PHE A 8 11.73 2.81 5.81
CA PHE A 8 10.68 2.29 6.69
C PHE A 8 9.32 2.34 6.00
N ALA A 9 8.94 3.49 5.45
CA ALA A 9 7.64 3.67 4.79
C ALA A 9 7.46 2.76 3.58
N THR A 10 8.45 2.70 2.68
CA THR A 10 8.40 1.84 1.50
C THR A 10 8.38 0.36 1.89
N HIS A 11 9.18 -0.06 2.87
CA HIS A 11 9.22 -1.46 3.32
C HIS A 11 7.91 -1.89 3.98
N SER A 12 7.32 -1.07 4.86
CA SER A 12 6.04 -1.36 5.50
C SER A 12 4.90 -1.51 4.48
N LEU A 13 4.83 -0.62 3.48
CA LEU A 13 3.85 -0.73 2.40
C LEU A 13 4.07 -1.99 1.56
N TYR A 14 5.33 -2.35 1.30
CA TYR A 14 5.66 -3.59 0.58
C TYR A 14 5.19 -4.84 1.33
N GLN A 15 5.29 -4.85 2.66
CA GLN A 15 4.81 -5.95 3.51
C GLN A 15 3.29 -6.06 3.64
N GLY A 16 2.51 -5.07 3.19
CA GLY A 16 1.04 -5.10 3.32
C GLY A 16 0.48 -4.20 4.40
N THR A 17 1.31 -3.29 4.94
CA THR A 17 0.81 -2.30 5.90
C THR A 17 -0.14 -1.33 5.20
N ASP A 18 -1.31 -1.13 5.81
CA ASP A 18 -2.28 -0.14 5.35
C ASP A 18 -1.76 1.30 5.49
N LEU A 19 -2.22 2.18 4.60
CA LEU A 19 -1.78 3.57 4.52
C LEU A 19 -2.13 4.39 5.76
N TYR A 20 -3.26 4.13 6.42
CA TYR A 20 -3.66 4.80 7.66
C TYR A 20 -2.77 4.37 8.83
N THR A 21 -2.46 3.09 8.90
CA THR A 21 -1.52 2.54 9.89
C THR A 21 -0.14 3.16 9.70
N LEU A 22 0.35 3.23 8.46
CA LEU A 22 1.63 3.87 8.17
C LEU A 22 1.65 5.36 8.51
N LYS A 23 0.58 6.10 8.17
CA LYS A 23 0.42 7.51 8.55
C LYS A 23 0.56 7.70 10.06
N ARG A 24 -0.06 6.82 10.86
CA ARG A 24 0.02 6.85 12.32
C ARG A 24 1.44 6.56 12.82
N PHE A 25 2.14 5.57 12.25
CA PHE A 25 3.54 5.30 12.60
C PHE A 25 4.50 6.44 12.26
N LEU A 26 4.24 7.16 11.17
CA LEU A 26 5.08 8.28 10.74
C LEU A 26 4.75 9.61 11.44
N GLY A 27 3.63 9.67 12.18
CA GLY A 27 3.13 10.90 12.81
C GLY A 27 2.66 11.94 11.80
N HIS A 28 2.23 11.51 10.62
CA HIS A 28 1.79 12.42 9.56
C HIS A 28 0.40 12.98 9.86
N ALA A 29 0.27 14.31 9.87
CA ALA A 29 -1.02 14.99 10.06
C ALA A 29 -1.99 14.75 8.89
N SER A 30 -1.46 14.56 7.67
CA SER A 30 -2.23 14.36 6.45
C SER A 30 -1.82 13.06 5.76
N LEU A 31 -2.77 12.41 5.10
CA LEU A 31 -2.47 11.29 4.20
C LEU A 31 -1.64 11.74 3.00
N LYS A 32 -1.72 13.01 2.60
CA LYS A 32 -1.00 13.54 1.43
C LYS A 32 0.51 13.33 1.51
N SER A 33 1.09 13.44 2.70
CA SER A 33 2.52 13.19 2.94
C SER A 33 2.87 11.70 3.06
N THR A 34 1.89 10.80 3.15
CA THR A 34 2.10 9.35 3.17
C THR A 34 1.88 8.74 1.78
N ILE A 35 1.00 9.32 0.95
CA ILE A 35 0.71 8.86 -0.42
C ILE A 35 1.95 8.93 -1.32
N ILE A 36 2.91 9.83 -1.01
CA ILE A 36 4.21 9.90 -1.70
C ILE A 36 5.07 8.64 -1.53
N TYR A 37 4.66 7.64 -0.75
CA TYR A 37 5.39 6.36 -0.70
C TYR A 37 4.72 5.30 -1.58
N LEU A 38 3.49 5.55 -2.03
CA LEU A 38 2.70 4.60 -2.81
C LEU A 38 3.21 4.50 -4.26
N HIS A 39 3.73 5.59 -4.84
CA HIS A 39 4.30 5.56 -6.20
C HIS A 39 5.54 4.68 -6.35
N LEU A 40 6.14 4.25 -5.23
CA LEU A 40 7.30 3.37 -5.20
C LEU A 40 6.91 1.90 -5.10
N LEU A 41 5.63 1.61 -4.84
CA LEU A 41 5.15 0.25 -4.82
C LEU A 41 4.96 -0.22 -6.27
N PRO A 42 5.58 -1.34 -6.68
CA PRO A 42 5.22 -1.99 -7.93
C PRO A 42 3.75 -2.41 -7.89
N GLU A 43 3.12 -2.60 -9.06
CA GLU A 43 1.69 -2.83 -9.29
C GLU A 43 1.06 -3.94 -8.41
N ARG A 44 0.82 -3.64 -7.14
CA ARG A 44 0.05 -4.48 -6.20
C ARG A 44 -1.40 -4.61 -6.66
N MET A 45 -1.85 -3.74 -7.56
CA MET A 45 -3.14 -3.84 -8.22
C MET A 45 -3.29 -5.13 -9.03
N GLN A 46 -2.21 -5.73 -9.55
CA GLN A 46 -2.29 -7.00 -10.28
C GLN A 46 -2.62 -8.20 -9.39
N GLN A 47 -2.37 -8.10 -8.07
CA GLN A 47 -2.72 -9.17 -7.11
C GLN A 47 -4.13 -9.01 -6.55
N CYS A 48 -4.77 -7.85 -6.77
CA CYS A 48 -6.14 -7.61 -6.31
C CYS A 48 -7.10 -8.26 -7.32
N LYS A 49 -7.28 -9.58 -7.20
CA LYS A 49 -8.34 -10.28 -7.93
C LYS A 49 -9.66 -9.63 -7.57
N SER A 50 -10.38 -9.16 -8.58
CA SER A 50 -11.72 -8.63 -8.37
C SER A 50 -12.59 -9.76 -7.82
N PRO A 51 -13.37 -9.54 -6.75
CA PRO A 51 -14.31 -10.56 -6.29
C PRO A 51 -15.32 -10.94 -7.38
N LEU A 52 -15.54 -10.06 -8.37
CA LEU A 52 -16.37 -10.36 -9.54
C LEU A 52 -15.71 -11.34 -10.52
N ASP A 53 -14.37 -11.40 -10.57
CA ASP A 53 -13.63 -12.35 -11.40
C ASP A 53 -13.93 -13.79 -10.96
N THR A 54 -14.01 -14.01 -9.64
CA THR A 54 -14.28 -15.30 -9.01
C THR A 54 -15.75 -15.75 -9.13
N LEU A 55 -16.68 -14.84 -9.39
CA LEU A 55 -18.10 -15.20 -9.52
C LEU A 55 -18.43 -15.90 -10.84
N TYR A 56 -17.57 -15.78 -11.86
CA TYR A 56 -17.78 -16.41 -13.17
C TYR A 56 -16.88 -17.64 -13.39
N GLU A 57 -16.07 -18.04 -12.40
CA GLU A 57 -15.21 -19.23 -12.47
C GLU A 57 -15.95 -20.54 -12.15
N ASP A 58 -17.17 -20.48 -11.58
CA ASP A 58 -17.94 -21.66 -11.10
C ASP A 58 -18.92 -22.24 -12.15
N ASP A 59 -19.07 -21.61 -13.32
CA ASP A 59 -20.08 -21.98 -14.35
C ASP A 59 -19.51 -22.79 -15.53
N GLN A 60 -18.30 -23.39 -15.40
CA GLN A 60 -17.68 -24.20 -16.46
C GLN A 60 -17.23 -25.60 -16.03
#